data_AF-A0A7K4HJV0-F1
#
_entry.id   AF-A0A7K4HJV0-F1
#
_cell.length_a   1.000
_cell.length_b   1.000
_cell.length_c   1.000
_cell.angle_alpha   90.00
_cell.angle_beta   90.00
_cell.angle_gamma   90.00
#
_symmetry.space_group_name_H-M   'P 1'
#
loop_
_entity.id
_entity.type
_entity.pdbx_description
1 polymer ?
#
loop_
_entity_poly.entity_id
_entity_poly.type
_entity_poly.pdbx_seq_one_letter_code
_entity_poly.pdbx_strand_id
1 'polypeptide(L)' 'MESDLEHAISIQADVTNSNDLKRVVEEANKNFGKIDVLIHTVGSILLKPIHALKKEEFEEIKKV' A
#
# COMPACT_ATOMS: atom_id res chain seq x y z
N MET A 1 0.29 -28.07 14.44
CA MET A 1 -0.31 -26.91 13.77
C MET A 1 0.64 -26.54 12.67
N GLU A 2 0.33 -26.93 11.44
CA GLU A 2 0.95 -26.31 10.27
C GLU A 2 0.49 -24.85 10.24
N SER A 3 1.41 -23.95 9.88
CA SER A 3 1.13 -22.52 9.87
C SER A 3 0.40 -22.16 8.57
N ASP A 4 -0.73 -21.46 8.65
CA ASP A 4 -1.50 -20.97 7.49
C ASP A 4 -0.72 -19.97 6.59
N LEU A 5 0.57 -19.74 6.88
CA LEU A 5 1.47 -18.83 6.18
C LEU A 5 2.18 -19.44 4.97
N GLU A 6 2.01 -20.73 4.68
CA GLU A 6 2.68 -21.39 3.54
C GLU A 6 2.29 -20.79 2.17
N HIS A 7 1.16 -20.08 2.09
CA HIS A 7 0.65 -19.45 0.86
C HIS A 7 0.65 -17.92 0.95
N ALA A 8 1.68 -17.33 1.56
CA ALA A 8 1.86 -15.88 1.64
C ALA A 8 3.17 -15.44 0.98
N ILE A 9 3.14 -14.32 0.26
CA ILE A 9 4.31 -13.65 -0.30
C ILE A 9 4.37 -12.20 0.17
N SER A 10 5.59 -11.64 0.27
CA SER A 10 5.81 -10.23 0.52
C SER A 10 6.49 -9.58 -0.68
N ILE A 11 5.97 -8.44 -1.14
CA ILE A 11 6.53 -7.68 -2.26
C ILE A 11 6.83 -6.26 -1.76
N GLN A 12 8.09 -5.83 -1.85
CA GLN A 12 8.44 -4.43 -1.60
C GLN A 12 7.96 -3.56 -2.78
N ALA A 13 7.24 -2.49 -2.47
CA ALA A 13 6.68 -1.56 -3.44
C ALA A 13 6.42 -0.18 -2.80
N ASP A 14 6.60 0.88 -3.58
CA ASP A 14 6.08 2.21 -3.31
C ASP A 14 4.70 2.37 -3.95
N VAL A 15 3.65 2.59 -3.15
CA VAL A 15 2.27 2.73 -3.66
C VAL A 15 2.05 4.01 -4.48
N THR A 16 2.93 5.00 -4.33
CA THR A 16 2.90 6.24 -5.12
C THR A 16 3.51 6.04 -6.52
N ASN A 17 4.21 4.91 -6.74
CA ASN A 17 4.84 4.57 -8.00
C ASN A 17 4.00 3.57 -8.81
N SER A 18 3.43 4.04 -9.91
CA SER A 18 2.59 3.20 -10.79
C SER A 18 3.29 1.97 -11.38
N ASN A 19 4.61 1.99 -11.55
CA ASN A 19 5.35 0.83 -12.06
C ASN A 19 5.49 -0.25 -10.98
N ASP A 20 5.67 0.15 -9.73
CA ASP A 20 5.66 -0.78 -8.60
C ASP A 20 4.30 -1.42 -8.42
N LEU A 21 3.21 -0.65 -8.51
CA LEU A 21 1.85 -1.19 -8.44
C LEU A 21 1.57 -2.22 -9.56
N LYS A 22 2.00 -1.95 -10.80
CA LYS A 22 1.87 -2.92 -11.90
C LYS A 22 2.60 -4.21 -11.60
N ARG A 23 3.86 -4.11 -11.14
CA ARG A 23 4.68 -5.26 -10.76
C ARG A 23 4.04 -6.07 -9.63
N VAL A 24 3.43 -5.42 -8.63
CA VAL A 24 2.70 -6.10 -7.55
C VAL A 24 1.53 -6.92 -8.10
N VAL A 25 0.73 -6.34 -9.01
CA VAL A 25 -0.40 -7.06 -9.62
C VAL A 25 0.09 -8.24 -10.46
N GLU A 26 1.16 -8.06 -11.25
CA GLU A 26 1.76 -9.11 -12.07
C GLU A 26 2.28 -10.27 -11.22
N GLU A 27 3.02 -9.97 -10.14
CA GLU A 27 3.52 -11.00 -9.22
C GLU A 27 2.39 -11.69 -8.46
N ALA A 28 1.36 -10.96 -8.01
CA ALA A 28 0.19 -11.58 -7.39
C ALA A 28 -0.54 -12.52 -8.37
N ASN A 29 -0.74 -12.09 -9.62
CA ASN A 29 -1.36 -12.91 -10.65
C ASN A 29 -0.52 -14.14 -11.01
N LYS A 30 0.81 -14.01 -11.04
CA LYS A 30 1.74 -15.11 -11.30
C LYS A 30 1.73 -16.16 -10.19
N ASN A 31 1.61 -15.75 -8.92
CA ASN A 31 1.66 -16.66 -7.77
C ASN A 31 0.30 -17.22 -7.38
N PHE A 32 -0.80 -16.48 -7.58
CA PHE A 32 -2.15 -16.85 -7.12
C PHE A 32 -3.22 -16.89 -8.22
N GLY A 33 -2.89 -16.48 -9.45
CA GLY A 33 -3.79 -16.53 -10.61
C GLY A 33 -4.83 -15.42 -10.71
N LYS A 34 -5.17 -14.75 -9.59
CA LYS A 34 -6.06 -13.58 -9.54
C LYS A 34 -5.94 -12.84 -8.20
N ILE A 35 -6.53 -11.64 -8.14
CA ILE A 35 -6.75 -10.88 -6.91
C ILE A 35 -8.26 -10.81 -6.68
N ASP A 36 -8.76 -11.49 -5.66
CA ASP A 36 -10.19 -11.46 -5.30
C ASP A 36 -10.55 -10.23 -4.46
N VAL A 37 -9.63 -9.79 -3.60
CA VAL A 37 -9.82 -8.69 -2.64
C VAL A 37 -8.56 -7.83 -2.58
N LEU A 38 -8.74 -6.51 -2.57
CA LEU A 38 -7.70 -5.55 -2.23
C LEU A 38 -8.02 -4.91 -0.88
N ILE A 39 -7.09 -5.01 0.06
CA ILE A 39 -7.14 -4.25 1.31
C ILE A 39 -6.06 -3.17 1.22
N HIS A 40 -6.46 -1.93 0.93
CA HIS A 40 -5.54 -0.81 0.83
C HIS A 40 -5.43 -0.10 2.19
N THR A 41 -4.38 -0.42 2.94
CA THR A 41 -4.13 0.15 4.28
C THR A 41 -2.90 1.07 4.32
N VAL A 42 -2.36 1.44 3.15
CA VAL A 42 -1.22 2.36 3.09
C VAL A 42 -1.74 3.78 3.29
N GLY A 43 -1.05 4.54 4.12
CA GLY A 43 -1.44 5.91 4.46
C GLY A 43 -0.52 6.48 5.52
N SER A 44 -0.49 7.81 5.59
CA SER A 44 0.24 8.55 6.62
C SER A 44 -0.74 9.31 7.50
N ILE A 45 -0.50 9.32 8.81
CA ILE A 45 -1.30 10.07 9.76
C ILE A 45 -0.48 11.24 10.28
N LEU A 46 -1.00 12.46 10.11
CA LEU A 46 -0.46 13.67 10.71
C LEU A 46 -1.47 14.23 11.71
N LEU A 47 -1.12 14.20 13.00
CA LEU A 47 -1.95 14.73 14.07
C LEU A 47 -1.54 16.16 14.41
N LYS A 48 -2.36 17.14 14.01
CA LYS A 48 -2.12 18.55 14.26
C LYS A 48 -3.44 19.32 14.32
N PRO A 49 -3.58 20.36 15.15
CA PRO A 49 -4.71 21.27 15.04
C PRO A 49 -4.79 21.91 13.64
N ILE A 50 -6.00 22.04 13.09
CA ILE A 50 -6.21 22.55 11.72
C ILE A 50 -5.55 23.92 11.50
N HIS A 51 -5.63 24.82 12.49
CA HIS A 51 -5.04 26.16 12.40
C HIS A 51 -3.49 26.16 12.38
N ALA A 52 -2.86 25.07 12.79
CA ALA A 52 -1.40 24.93 12.80
C ALA A 52 -0.88 24.11 11.61
N LEU A 53 -1.78 23.51 10.81
CA LEU A 53 -1.43 22.71 9.63
C LEU A 53 -1.00 23.62 8.48
N LYS A 54 0.20 23.40 7.96
CA LYS A 54 0.69 24.06 6.75
C LYS A 54 0.14 23.36 5.52
N LYS A 55 -0.01 24.10 4.42
CA LYS A 55 -0.49 23.54 3.15
C LYS A 55 0.43 22.43 2.65
N GLU A 56 1.74 22.61 2.77
CA GLU A 56 2.74 21.65 2.29
C GLU A 56 2.65 20.33 3.07
N GLU A 57 2.41 20.40 4.38
CA GLU A 57 2.19 19.22 5.24
C GLU A 57 0.92 18.47 4.83
N PHE A 58 -0.14 19.19 4.47
CA PHE A 58 -1.39 18.61 3.97
C PHE A 58 -1.24 17.98 2.58
N GLU A 59 -0.51 18.63 1.67
CA GLU A 59 -0.23 18.07 0.35
C GLU A 59 0.60 16.79 0.43
N GLU A 60 1.55 16.73 1.37
CA GLU A 60 2.40 15.55 1.54
C GLU A 60 1.61 14.31 1.97
N ILE A 61 0.73 14.42 2.98
CA ILE A 61 -0.03 13.26 3.48
C ILE A 61 -1.04 12.70 2.47
N LYS A 62 -1.45 13.50 1.47
CA LYS A 62 -2.38 13.07 0.41
C LYS A 62 -1.71 12.28 -0.70
N LYS A 63 -0.37 12.23 -0.75
CA LYS A 63 0.36 11.57 -1.84
C LYS A 63 0.27 10.06 -1.77
N VAL A 64 -0.06 9.52 -0.60
CA VAL A 64 -0.18 8.07 -0.32
C VAL A 64 -1.63 7.63 -0.32
#